data_AF-A0A2M7FKW3-F1
#
_entry.id   AF-A0A2M7FKW3-F1
#
_cell.length_a   1.000
_cell.length_b   1.000
_cell.length_c   1.000
_cell.angle_alpha   90.00
_cell.angle_beta   90.00
_cell.angle_gamma   90.00
#
_symmetry.space_group_name_H-M   'P 1'
#
loop_
_entity.id
_entity.type
_entity.pdbx_description
1 polymer ?
#
loop_
_entity_poly.entity_id
_entity_poly.type
_entity_poly.pdbx_seq_one_letter_code
_entity_poly.pdbx_strand_id
1 'polypeptide(L)'
;MLEIQEDSVISPKQWYREACLLGGFVCDPAQAAAIEELEVLWQQLVEFKHKRNQFLGHSLLSPNVPNGLYIWGGVGRGKTFLMDGFYHCLPYRRKRRIHFHSFIAEVHHEMKKLADQSDPLMALAEHIAHATRVLCLDEFHVEDIADAMILVRLLDVLLARGVVLLTTSNYAPDNLYPHGLQRQNFLPAIELLKRQLKVLSCDGEQDYRMMQKGRDALFMSGDDAAQHMAALFQRLTEGQTDPADRVEVGHGHISVRWSAREVVWFEFKELCGGNHDHADYLHIARHYHTVFLSDIPKMTRDNADEAKRFTWLIDVLYDNHVKLVANF
;
A
#
# COMPACT_ATOMS: atom_id res chain seq x y z
N MET A 1 -1.80 -9.63 40.95
CA MET A 1 -1.00 -9.45 39.73
C MET A 1 -1.98 -9.04 38.66
N LEU A 2 -1.91 -7.78 38.23
CA LEU A 2 -2.98 -7.05 37.55
C LEU A 2 -3.39 -7.72 36.24
N GLU A 3 -4.67 -8.08 36.13
CA GLU A 3 -5.32 -8.38 34.87
C GLU A 3 -5.22 -7.14 33.99
N ILE A 4 -4.48 -7.26 32.89
CA ILE A 4 -4.48 -6.26 31.82
C ILE A 4 -5.90 -6.28 31.26
N GLN A 5 -6.63 -5.17 31.44
CA GLN A 5 -7.92 -4.94 30.80
C GLN A 5 -7.76 -5.21 29.30
N GLU A 6 -8.50 -6.20 28.77
CA GLU A 6 -8.67 -6.37 27.33
C GLU A 6 -9.42 -5.13 26.83
N ASP A 7 -8.68 -4.16 26.28
CA ASP A 7 -9.22 -3.06 25.49
C ASP A 7 -10.29 -3.62 24.55
N SER A 8 -11.48 -3.01 24.54
CA SER A 8 -12.64 -3.48 23.79
C SER A 8 -12.31 -3.64 22.31
N VAL A 9 -12.02 -4.88 21.89
CA VAL A 9 -11.67 -5.18 20.50
C VAL A 9 -12.95 -5.06 19.67
N ILE A 10 -13.09 -3.95 18.97
CA ILE A 10 -14.17 -3.73 18.01
C ILE A 10 -13.95 -4.62 16.78
N SER A 11 -15.04 -5.14 16.22
CA SER A 11 -15.00 -5.95 15.00
C SER A 11 -14.88 -5.07 13.74
N PRO A 12 -14.40 -5.58 12.60
CA PRO A 12 -14.35 -4.82 11.35
C PRO A 12 -15.69 -4.20 10.96
N LYS A 13 -16.79 -4.94 11.16
CA LYS A 13 -18.15 -4.45 10.88
C LYS A 13 -18.57 -3.33 11.81
N GLN A 14 -18.23 -3.41 13.10
CA GLN A 14 -18.48 -2.31 14.04
C GLN A 14 -17.64 -1.08 13.69
N TRP A 15 -16.34 -1.27 13.43
CA TRP A 15 -15.44 -0.20 13.02
C TRP A 15 -15.93 0.52 11.76
N TYR A 16 -16.41 -0.23 10.76
CA TYR A 16 -16.97 0.37 9.54
C TYR A 16 -18.26 1.16 9.81
N ARG A 17 -19.14 0.65 10.68
CA ARG A 17 -20.34 1.39 11.10
C ARG A 17 -19.99 2.69 11.79
N GLU A 18 -19.00 2.69 12.67
CA GLU A 18 -18.52 3.89 13.35
C GLU A 18 -17.92 4.89 12.34
N ALA A 19 -17.12 4.41 11.37
CA ALA A 19 -16.60 5.24 10.28
C ALA A 19 -17.72 5.86 9.44
N CYS A 20 -18.78 5.11 9.14
CA CYS A 20 -19.98 5.57 8.45
C CYS A 20 -20.75 6.68 9.18
N LEU A 21 -20.58 6.80 10.50
CA LEU A 21 -21.21 7.87 11.29
C LEU A 21 -20.36 9.14 11.34
N LEU A 22 -19.08 9.08 10.94
CA LEU A 22 -18.21 10.25 10.87
C LEU A 22 -18.59 11.11 9.65
N GLY A 23 -18.78 12.41 9.89
CA GLY A 23 -19.09 13.35 8.83
C GLY A 23 -18.02 13.36 7.73
N GLY A 24 -18.44 13.17 6.48
CA GLY A 24 -17.55 13.15 5.31
C GLY A 24 -17.12 11.76 4.83
N PHE A 25 -17.50 10.68 5.52
CA PHE A 25 -17.36 9.32 5.01
C PHE A 25 -18.61 8.91 4.21
N VAL A 26 -18.43 8.30 3.04
CA VAL A 26 -19.55 7.82 2.21
C VAL A 26 -19.47 6.30 2.14
N CYS A 27 -20.48 5.64 2.72
CA CYS A 27 -20.55 4.18 2.76
C CYS A 27 -20.90 3.62 1.37
N ASP A 28 -20.04 2.76 0.85
CA ASP A 28 -20.22 2.06 -0.43
C ASP A 28 -20.89 0.70 -0.24
N PRO A 29 -21.77 0.25 -1.16
CA PRO A 29 -22.22 -1.14 -1.18
C PRO A 29 -21.09 -2.16 -1.39
N ALA A 30 -20.07 -1.87 -2.24
CA ALA A 30 -18.98 -2.83 -2.47
C ALA A 30 -18.02 -2.89 -1.28
N GLN A 31 -17.71 -1.76 -0.64
CA GLN A 31 -16.99 -1.76 0.65
C GLN A 31 -17.79 -2.46 1.75
N ALA A 32 -19.10 -2.25 1.84
CA ALA A 32 -19.94 -2.95 2.80
C ALA A 32 -19.89 -4.47 2.59
N ALA A 33 -19.97 -4.94 1.35
CA ALA A 33 -19.81 -6.36 1.02
C ALA A 33 -18.42 -6.90 1.40
N ALA A 34 -17.36 -6.12 1.15
CA ALA A 34 -16.01 -6.47 1.58
C ALA A 34 -15.89 -6.56 3.10
N ILE A 35 -16.53 -5.65 3.83
CA ILE A 35 -16.56 -5.63 5.30
C ILE A 35 -17.27 -6.85 5.86
N GLU A 36 -18.35 -7.34 5.24
CA GLU A 36 -19.00 -8.59 5.67
C GLU A 36 -18.03 -9.77 5.57
N GLU A 37 -17.24 -9.86 4.49
CA GLU A 37 -16.25 -10.93 4.35
C GLU A 37 -15.06 -10.79 5.31
N LEU A 38 -14.61 -9.56 5.56
CA LEU A 38 -13.59 -9.26 6.57
C LEU A 38 -14.06 -9.60 7.98
N GLU A 39 -15.34 -9.38 8.29
CA GLU A 39 -15.97 -9.79 9.55
C GLU A 39 -15.97 -11.32 9.69
N VAL A 40 -16.35 -12.05 8.64
CA VAL A 40 -16.28 -13.53 8.65
C VAL A 40 -14.85 -14.01 8.91
N LEU A 41 -13.87 -13.48 8.19
CA LEU A 41 -12.47 -13.84 8.40
C LEU A 41 -12.00 -13.51 9.83
N TRP A 42 -12.37 -12.34 10.34
CA TRP A 42 -12.03 -11.92 11.70
C TRP A 42 -12.61 -12.88 12.74
N GLN A 43 -13.89 -13.26 12.62
CA GLN A 43 -14.55 -14.21 13.52
C GLN A 43 -13.85 -15.58 13.48
N GLN A 44 -13.55 -16.09 12.29
CA GLN A 44 -12.83 -17.35 12.12
C GLN A 44 -11.44 -17.31 12.76
N LEU A 45 -10.70 -16.20 12.61
CA LEU A 45 -9.38 -16.02 13.22
C LEU A 45 -9.45 -15.91 14.75
N VAL A 46 -10.45 -15.21 15.28
CA VAL A 46 -10.67 -15.10 16.72
C VAL A 46 -11.03 -16.47 17.31
N GLU A 47 -11.96 -17.19 16.69
CA GLU A 47 -12.35 -18.54 17.10
C GLU A 47 -11.17 -19.52 17.02
N PHE A 48 -10.39 -19.47 15.94
CA PHE A 48 -9.17 -20.27 15.79
C PHE A 48 -8.16 -20.00 16.90
N LYS A 49 -7.95 -18.73 17.28
CA LYS A 49 -7.07 -18.34 18.40
C LYS A 49 -7.57 -18.93 19.72
N HIS A 50 -8.88 -18.84 20.00
CA HIS A 50 -9.47 -19.38 21.23
C HIS A 50 -9.34 -20.90 21.31
N LYS A 51 -9.75 -21.63 20.26
CA LYS A 51 -9.63 -23.09 20.20
C LYS A 51 -8.19 -23.53 20.44
N ARG A 52 -7.23 -22.93 19.73
CA ARG A 52 -5.81 -23.27 19.87
C ARG A 52 -5.26 -23.04 21.27
N ASN A 53 -5.70 -21.99 21.97
CA ASN A 53 -5.29 -21.72 23.35
C ASN A 53 -5.93 -22.69 24.36
N GLN A 54 -7.10 -23.25 24.06
CA GLN A 54 -7.77 -24.27 24.88
C GLN A 54 -7.15 -25.67 24.69
N PHE A 55 -6.65 -25.98 23.49
CA PHE A 55 -6.01 -27.27 23.16
C PHE A 55 -4.53 -27.36 23.58
N LEU A 56 -4.18 -26.87 24.77
CA LEU A 56 -2.85 -27.08 25.39
C LEU A 56 -2.57 -28.55 25.78
N GLY A 57 -3.42 -29.51 25.39
CA GLY A 57 -3.23 -30.94 25.60
C GLY A 57 -3.66 -31.77 24.39
N HIS A 58 -2.69 -32.31 23.65
CA HIS A 58 -2.70 -33.58 22.92
C HIS A 58 -3.92 -34.01 22.07
N SER A 59 -4.72 -33.11 21.51
CA SER A 59 -5.73 -33.51 20.51
C SER A 59 -5.18 -33.51 19.09
N LEU A 60 -5.34 -34.63 18.39
CA LEU A 60 -4.93 -34.90 17.00
C LEU A 60 -5.70 -34.08 15.94
N LEU A 61 -6.61 -33.20 16.37
CA LEU A 61 -7.44 -32.37 15.50
C LEU A 61 -7.13 -30.90 15.77
N SER A 62 -6.06 -30.40 15.14
CA SER A 62 -5.85 -28.95 15.04
C SER A 62 -7.03 -28.34 14.28
N PRO A 63 -7.66 -27.26 14.78
CA PRO A 63 -8.74 -26.60 14.05
C PRO A 63 -8.24 -26.19 12.65
N ASN A 64 -9.12 -26.25 11.64
CA ASN A 64 -8.76 -25.85 10.29
C ASN A 64 -8.37 -24.36 10.27
N VAL A 65 -7.25 -24.06 9.61
CA VAL A 65 -6.81 -22.68 9.42
C VAL A 65 -7.80 -21.97 8.49
N PRO A 66 -8.26 -20.75 8.84
CA PRO A 66 -9.16 -19.99 7.97
C PRO A 66 -8.50 -19.69 6.62
N ASN A 67 -9.29 -19.75 5.53
CA ASN A 67 -8.83 -19.27 4.23
C ASN A 67 -8.56 -17.77 4.29
N GLY A 68 -7.56 -17.32 3.55
CA GLY A 68 -7.26 -15.90 3.44
C GLY A 68 -8.25 -15.15 2.55
N LEU A 69 -8.02 -13.85 2.38
CA LEU A 69 -8.82 -12.98 1.52
C LEU A 69 -7.94 -12.26 0.50
N TYR A 70 -8.41 -12.20 -0.74
CA TYR A 70 -7.82 -11.41 -1.83
C TYR A 70 -8.84 -10.38 -2.27
N ILE A 71 -8.63 -9.11 -1.90
CA ILE A 71 -9.49 -7.99 -2.26
C ILE A 71 -8.89 -7.28 -3.46
N TRP A 72 -9.65 -7.12 -4.54
CA TRP A 72 -9.17 -6.41 -5.71
C TRP A 72 -10.16 -5.40 -6.24
N GLY A 73 -9.65 -4.43 -6.99
CA GLY A 73 -10.45 -3.41 -7.67
C GLY A 73 -9.57 -2.25 -8.08
N GLY A 74 -10.08 -1.36 -8.93
CA GLY A 74 -9.36 -0.21 -9.44
C GLY A 74 -8.83 0.74 -8.36
N VAL A 75 -8.07 1.74 -8.80
CA VAL A 75 -7.51 2.75 -7.91
C VAL A 75 -8.63 3.58 -7.29
N GLY A 76 -8.49 3.99 -6.02
CA GLY A 76 -9.49 4.85 -5.36
C GLY A 76 -10.73 4.13 -4.82
N ARG A 77 -10.77 2.78 -4.81
CA ARG A 77 -11.92 2.00 -4.30
C ARG A 77 -11.95 1.76 -2.78
N GLY A 78 -10.96 2.27 -2.04
CA GLY A 78 -10.90 2.14 -0.57
C GLY A 78 -10.35 0.81 -0.05
N LYS A 79 -9.62 0.04 -0.86
CA LYS A 79 -8.98 -1.23 -0.46
C LYS A 79 -8.03 -1.06 0.73
N THR A 80 -7.22 -0.01 0.73
CA THR A 80 -6.31 0.34 1.84
C THR A 80 -7.08 0.63 3.12
N PHE A 81 -8.20 1.36 3.03
CA PHE A 81 -9.09 1.63 4.17
C PHE A 81 -9.70 0.34 4.75
N LEU A 82 -10.13 -0.59 3.90
CA LEU A 82 -10.61 -1.91 4.32
C LEU A 82 -9.51 -2.72 5.03
N MET A 83 -8.29 -2.68 4.49
CA MET A 83 -7.10 -3.30 5.09
C MET A 83 -6.77 -2.66 6.46
N ASP A 84 -6.80 -1.33 6.57
CA ASP A 84 -6.59 -0.58 7.82
C ASP A 84 -7.57 -1.07 8.90
N GLY A 85 -8.86 -1.04 8.58
CA GLY A 85 -9.93 -1.40 9.50
C GLY A 85 -9.77 -2.82 10.03
N PHE A 86 -9.56 -3.79 9.14
CA PHE A 86 -9.33 -5.17 9.54
C PHE A 86 -8.06 -5.32 10.39
N TYR A 87 -6.94 -4.74 9.95
CA TYR A 87 -5.67 -4.86 10.65
C TYR A 87 -5.76 -4.29 12.07
N HIS A 88 -6.39 -3.14 12.26
CA HIS A 88 -6.57 -2.53 13.58
C HIS A 88 -7.50 -3.36 14.48
N CYS A 89 -8.61 -3.86 13.94
CA CYS A 89 -9.59 -4.66 14.68
C CYS A 89 -9.06 -6.06 15.08
N LEU A 90 -8.04 -6.59 14.39
CA LEU A 90 -7.61 -7.97 14.60
C LEU A 90 -6.81 -8.15 15.92
N PRO A 91 -7.29 -8.98 16.89
CA PRO A 91 -6.64 -9.14 18.20
C PRO A 91 -5.50 -10.17 18.19
N TYR A 92 -4.59 -10.03 17.23
CA TYR A 92 -3.39 -10.85 17.10
C TYR A 92 -2.14 -10.03 17.45
N ARG A 93 -1.26 -10.59 18.29
CA ARG A 93 0.09 -10.02 18.51
C ARG A 93 1.02 -10.29 17.32
N ARG A 94 0.94 -11.50 16.76
CA ARG A 94 1.71 -11.94 15.58
C ARG A 94 0.93 -11.63 14.30
N LYS A 95 0.74 -10.35 14.01
CA LYS A 95 0.20 -9.88 12.74
C LYS A 95 1.20 -8.89 12.14
N ARG A 96 1.27 -8.85 10.82
CA ARG A 96 2.19 -7.99 10.10
C ARG A 96 1.49 -7.41 8.89
N ARG A 97 1.67 -6.11 8.65
CA ARG A 97 1.25 -5.43 7.43
C ARG A 97 2.44 -4.81 6.73
N ILE A 98 2.48 -4.92 5.40
CA ILE A 98 3.56 -4.39 4.56
C ILE A 98 3.09 -4.25 3.10
N HIS A 99 3.60 -3.24 2.39
CA HIS A 99 3.41 -3.09 0.95
C HIS A 99 4.20 -4.16 0.19
N PHE A 100 3.66 -4.62 -0.94
CA PHE A 100 4.26 -5.71 -1.70
C PHE A 100 5.73 -5.51 -2.08
N HIS A 101 6.08 -4.36 -2.66
CA HIS A 101 7.48 -4.09 -3.09
C HIS A 101 8.45 -4.08 -1.90
N SER A 102 8.04 -3.50 -0.77
CA SER A 102 8.82 -3.53 0.47
C SER A 102 9.01 -4.96 1.00
N PHE A 103 7.98 -5.81 0.88
CA PHE A 103 8.06 -7.20 1.29
C PHE A 103 9.04 -7.99 0.43
N ILE A 104 8.98 -7.84 -0.90
CA ILE A 104 9.93 -8.51 -1.81
C ILE A 104 11.37 -8.04 -1.56
N ALA A 105 11.59 -6.73 -1.37
CA ALA A 105 12.90 -6.19 -1.05
C ALA A 105 13.47 -6.80 0.25
N GLU A 106 12.65 -6.91 1.30
CA GLU A 106 13.04 -7.58 2.54
C GLU A 106 13.34 -9.07 2.32
N VAL A 107 12.52 -9.77 1.52
CA VAL A 107 12.75 -11.18 1.20
C VAL A 107 14.10 -11.38 0.54
N HIS A 108 14.44 -10.57 -0.46
CA HIS A 108 15.76 -10.63 -1.10
C HIS A 108 16.90 -10.35 -0.12
N HIS A 109 16.73 -9.34 0.74
CA HIS A 109 17.74 -8.99 1.74
C HIS A 109 17.97 -10.12 2.75
N GLU A 110 16.91 -10.70 3.28
CA GLU A 110 17.01 -11.80 4.25
C GLU A 110 17.50 -13.10 3.60
N MET A 111 17.11 -13.39 2.36
CA MET A 111 17.64 -14.54 1.62
C MET A 111 19.15 -14.43 1.41
N LYS A 112 19.70 -13.22 1.16
CA LYS A 112 21.16 -13.01 1.07
C LYS A 112 21.87 -13.31 2.38
N LYS A 113 21.29 -12.96 3.53
CA LYS A 113 21.85 -13.30 4.85
C LYS A 113 21.81 -14.79 5.15
N LEU A 114 20.86 -15.50 4.57
CA LEU A 114 20.67 -16.94 4.72
C LEU A 114 21.33 -17.73 3.58
N ALA A 115 22.23 -17.14 2.80
CA ALA A 115 22.84 -17.78 1.63
C ALA A 115 23.60 -19.08 1.95
N ASP A 116 24.08 -19.23 3.18
CA ASP A 116 24.76 -20.46 3.65
C ASP A 116 23.80 -21.61 4.00
N GLN A 117 22.49 -21.36 4.02
CA GLN A 117 21.48 -22.40 4.21
C GLN A 117 21.28 -23.21 2.93
N SER A 118 20.94 -24.49 3.07
CA SER A 118 20.67 -25.37 1.93
C SER A 118 19.46 -24.92 1.10
N ASP A 119 18.43 -24.38 1.76
CA ASP A 119 17.32 -23.67 1.12
C ASP A 119 17.03 -22.36 1.90
N PRO A 120 17.62 -21.23 1.46
CA PRO A 120 17.45 -19.93 2.11
C PRO A 120 15.99 -19.47 2.17
N LEU A 121 15.18 -19.80 1.15
CA LEU A 121 13.78 -19.41 1.07
C LEU A 121 12.96 -20.18 2.10
N MET A 122 13.19 -21.49 2.23
CA MET A 122 12.54 -22.28 3.27
C MET A 122 12.90 -21.75 4.67
N ALA A 123 14.19 -21.52 4.96
CA ALA A 123 14.62 -20.98 6.25
C ALA A 123 13.95 -19.63 6.56
N LEU A 124 13.88 -18.73 5.57
CA LEU A 124 13.17 -17.46 5.69
C LEU A 124 11.68 -17.65 5.95
N ALA A 125 11.02 -18.56 5.23
CA ALA A 125 9.61 -18.86 5.43
C ALA A 125 9.32 -19.35 6.85
N GLU A 126 10.22 -20.14 7.45
CA GLU A 126 10.11 -20.57 8.84
C GLU A 126 10.20 -19.40 9.82
N HIS A 127 11.15 -18.49 9.61
CA HIS A 127 11.28 -17.27 10.41
C HIS A 127 10.01 -16.42 10.33
N ILE A 128 9.50 -16.17 9.11
CA ILE A 128 8.28 -15.38 8.90
C ILE A 128 7.08 -16.08 9.56
N ALA A 129 6.89 -17.39 9.37
CA ALA A 129 5.77 -18.14 9.95
C ALA A 129 5.85 -18.24 11.49
N HIS A 130 7.05 -18.18 12.06
CA HIS A 130 7.23 -18.09 13.50
C HIS A 130 6.86 -16.70 14.04
N ALA A 131 7.21 -15.63 13.33
CA ALA A 131 6.93 -14.25 13.73
C ALA A 131 5.48 -13.80 13.41
N THR A 132 4.88 -14.36 12.36
CA THR A 132 3.64 -13.84 11.74
C THR A 132 2.60 -14.95 11.62
N ARG A 133 1.38 -14.69 12.10
CA ARG A 133 0.20 -15.56 11.88
C ARG A 133 -0.79 -15.01 10.88
N VAL A 134 -0.90 -13.69 10.82
CA VAL A 134 -1.70 -13.01 9.82
C VAL A 134 -0.80 -12.03 9.08
N LEU A 135 -0.63 -12.26 7.79
CA LEU A 135 0.14 -11.40 6.90
C LEU A 135 -0.84 -10.58 6.06
N CYS A 136 -0.75 -9.27 6.18
CA CYS A 136 -1.51 -8.29 5.44
C CYS A 136 -0.60 -7.70 4.35
N LEU A 137 -0.72 -8.17 3.11
CA LEU A 137 0.04 -7.65 1.97
C LEU A 137 -0.77 -6.59 1.22
N ASP A 138 -0.36 -5.33 1.35
CA ASP A 138 -0.99 -4.23 0.63
C ASP A 138 -0.41 -4.09 -0.79
N GLU A 139 -1.24 -3.64 -1.72
CA GLU A 139 -0.84 -3.28 -3.09
C GLU A 139 -0.08 -4.39 -3.83
N PHE A 140 -0.60 -5.61 -3.76
CA PHE A 140 -0.03 -6.76 -4.44
C PHE A 140 -0.03 -6.57 -5.96
N HIS A 141 1.16 -6.51 -6.54
CA HIS A 141 1.40 -6.33 -7.97
C HIS A 141 2.73 -6.96 -8.36
N VAL A 142 2.79 -7.64 -9.51
CA VAL A 142 4.01 -8.34 -9.95
C VAL A 142 4.46 -7.77 -11.29
N GLU A 143 5.70 -7.29 -11.34
CA GLU A 143 6.34 -6.69 -12.53
C GLU A 143 7.50 -7.53 -13.07
N ASP A 144 8.12 -8.36 -12.24
CA ASP A 144 9.32 -9.12 -12.57
C ASP A 144 9.12 -10.63 -12.34
N ILE A 145 9.66 -11.44 -13.24
CA ILE A 145 9.51 -12.91 -13.20
C ILE A 145 10.29 -13.56 -12.05
N ALA A 146 11.46 -13.03 -11.67
CA ALA A 146 12.25 -13.60 -10.58
C ALA A 146 11.54 -13.39 -9.24
N ASP A 147 11.02 -12.19 -9.02
CA ASP A 147 10.19 -11.87 -7.85
C ASP A 147 8.94 -12.75 -7.81
N ALA A 148 8.30 -12.94 -8.96
CA ALA A 148 7.14 -13.81 -9.11
C ALA A 148 7.45 -15.25 -8.67
N MET A 149 8.57 -15.82 -9.11
CA MET A 149 8.97 -17.19 -8.78
C MET A 149 9.30 -17.37 -7.28
N ILE A 150 10.00 -16.40 -6.68
CA ILE A 150 10.30 -16.40 -5.24
C ILE A 150 9.01 -16.34 -4.43
N LEU A 151 8.12 -15.42 -4.81
CA LEU A 151 6.86 -15.18 -4.13
C LEU A 151 5.97 -16.43 -4.08
N VAL A 152 5.85 -17.16 -5.19
CA VAL A 152 5.04 -18.39 -5.23
C VAL A 152 5.52 -19.41 -4.23
N ARG A 153 6.82 -19.70 -4.25
CA ARG A 153 7.43 -20.66 -3.34
C ARG A 153 7.26 -20.22 -1.90
N LEU A 154 7.47 -18.93 -1.63
CA LEU A 154 7.37 -18.39 -0.27
C LEU A 154 5.93 -18.46 0.25
N LEU A 155 4.95 -18.00 -0.53
CA LEU A 155 3.53 -18.03 -0.15
C LEU A 155 3.02 -19.45 0.05
N ASP A 156 3.41 -20.40 -0.80
CA ASP A 156 3.01 -21.81 -0.65
C ASP A 156 3.46 -22.37 0.71
N VAL A 157 4.72 -22.10 1.08
CA VAL A 157 5.27 -22.53 2.37
C VAL A 157 4.61 -21.80 3.54
N LEU A 158 4.40 -20.49 3.45
CA LEU A 158 3.75 -19.71 4.50
C LEU A 158 2.31 -20.20 4.76
N LEU A 159 1.53 -20.42 3.69
CA LEU A 159 0.15 -20.93 3.77
C LEU A 159 0.14 -22.35 4.34
N ALA A 160 1.05 -23.23 3.90
CA ALA A 160 1.20 -24.58 4.45
C ALA A 160 1.58 -24.58 5.94
N ARG A 161 2.27 -23.55 6.43
CA ARG A 161 2.61 -23.35 7.85
C ARG A 161 1.51 -22.65 8.65
N GLY A 162 0.34 -22.44 8.04
CA GLY A 162 -0.83 -21.84 8.69
C GLY A 162 -0.73 -20.34 8.90
N VAL A 163 0.04 -19.63 8.07
CA VAL A 163 -0.04 -18.17 7.97
C VAL A 163 -1.27 -17.82 7.14
N VAL A 164 -2.17 -17.00 7.69
CA VAL A 164 -3.35 -16.51 6.98
C VAL A 164 -2.98 -15.23 6.24
N LEU A 165 -3.34 -15.16 4.96
CA LEU A 165 -3.04 -14.02 4.10
C LEU A 165 -4.29 -13.16 3.88
N LEU A 166 -4.20 -11.87 4.15
CA LEU A 166 -5.12 -10.87 3.62
C LEU A 166 -4.32 -10.02 2.63
N THR A 167 -4.80 -9.87 1.41
CA THR A 167 -4.10 -9.08 0.40
C THR A 167 -5.05 -8.17 -0.37
N THR A 168 -4.56 -7.00 -0.75
CA THR A 168 -5.24 -6.04 -1.63
C THR A 168 -4.47 -5.90 -2.93
N SER A 169 -5.17 -5.72 -4.06
CA SER A 169 -4.54 -5.50 -5.37
C SER A 169 -5.37 -4.61 -6.27
N ASN A 170 -4.73 -3.95 -7.24
CA ASN A 170 -5.46 -3.29 -8.33
C ASN A 170 -5.93 -4.27 -9.41
N TYR A 171 -5.51 -5.53 -9.34
CA TYR A 171 -5.75 -6.54 -10.36
C TYR A 171 -6.43 -7.77 -9.76
N ALA A 172 -7.42 -8.31 -10.47
CA ALA A 172 -7.89 -9.67 -10.22
C ALA A 172 -6.73 -10.67 -10.36
N PRO A 173 -6.75 -11.83 -9.67
CA PRO A 173 -5.64 -12.79 -9.72
C PRO A 173 -5.24 -13.20 -11.13
N ASP A 174 -6.22 -13.45 -12.01
CA ASP A 174 -5.99 -13.85 -13.41
C ASP A 174 -5.32 -12.74 -14.25
N ASN A 175 -5.35 -11.49 -13.77
CA ASN A 175 -4.78 -10.31 -14.42
C ASN A 175 -3.44 -9.86 -13.80
N LEU A 176 -2.93 -10.55 -12.79
CA LEU A 176 -1.61 -10.28 -12.22
C LEU A 176 -0.52 -10.64 -13.25
N TYR A 177 0.51 -9.81 -13.43
CA TYR A 177 1.62 -9.99 -14.38
C TYR A 177 1.19 -10.20 -15.86
N PRO A 178 0.28 -9.35 -16.40
CA PRO A 178 -0.25 -9.53 -17.74
C PRO A 178 0.88 -9.34 -18.77
N HIS A 179 0.95 -10.24 -19.76
CA HIS A 179 2.01 -10.23 -20.79
C HIS A 179 3.45 -10.31 -20.27
N GLY A 180 3.64 -10.65 -19.00
CA GLY A 180 4.96 -10.79 -18.41
C GLY A 180 5.81 -11.87 -19.07
N LEU A 181 7.12 -11.66 -19.08
CA LEU A 181 8.09 -12.63 -19.57
C LEU A 181 7.89 -13.98 -18.86
N GLN A 182 7.73 -15.05 -19.64
CA GLN A 182 7.46 -16.41 -19.13
C GLN A 182 6.23 -16.51 -18.19
N ARG A 183 5.17 -15.73 -18.43
CA ARG A 183 3.90 -15.77 -17.67
C ARG A 183 3.38 -17.16 -17.31
N GLN A 184 3.58 -18.16 -18.17
CA GLN A 184 3.22 -19.56 -17.91
C GLN A 184 3.80 -20.11 -16.59
N ASN A 185 5.00 -19.66 -16.20
CA ASN A 185 5.67 -20.05 -14.95
C ASN A 185 5.02 -19.39 -13.73
N PHE A 186 4.24 -18.32 -13.93
CA PHE A 186 3.50 -17.62 -12.87
C PHE A 186 2.06 -18.13 -12.71
N LEU A 187 1.50 -18.88 -13.67
CA LEU A 187 0.15 -19.45 -13.53
C LEU A 187 -0.04 -20.30 -12.26
N PRO A 188 0.94 -21.10 -11.80
CA PRO A 188 0.82 -21.79 -10.51
C PRO A 188 0.61 -20.86 -9.31
N ALA A 189 1.13 -19.62 -9.36
CA ALA A 189 0.88 -18.58 -8.37
C ALA A 189 -0.60 -18.23 -8.29
N ILE A 190 -1.17 -17.95 -9.46
CA ILE A 190 -2.56 -17.51 -9.60
C ILE A 190 -3.49 -18.60 -9.08
N GLU A 191 -3.20 -19.86 -9.41
CA GLU A 191 -3.95 -21.01 -8.91
C GLU A 191 -3.78 -21.23 -7.40
N LEU A 192 -2.59 -21.00 -6.85
CA LEU A 192 -2.38 -21.02 -5.39
C LEU A 192 -3.23 -19.95 -4.69
N LEU A 193 -3.21 -18.71 -5.20
CA LEU A 193 -4.00 -17.60 -4.64
C LEU A 193 -5.50 -17.93 -4.70
N LYS A 194 -6.01 -18.39 -5.85
CA LYS A 194 -7.43 -18.73 -6.04
C LYS A 194 -7.88 -19.91 -5.18
N ARG A 195 -6.98 -20.86 -4.90
CA ARG A 195 -7.28 -22.03 -4.06
C ARG A 195 -7.30 -21.67 -2.57
N GLN A 196 -6.37 -20.85 -2.11
CA GLN A 196 -6.13 -20.59 -0.69
C GLN A 196 -6.83 -19.33 -0.18
N LEU A 197 -7.20 -18.42 -1.08
CA LEU A 197 -7.84 -17.15 -0.75
C LEU A 197 -9.23 -17.08 -1.35
N LYS A 198 -10.18 -16.54 -0.58
CA LYS A 198 -11.45 -16.09 -1.12
C LYS A 198 -11.22 -14.76 -1.86
N VAL A 199 -11.54 -14.76 -3.15
CA VAL A 199 -11.35 -13.60 -4.04
C VAL A 199 -12.61 -12.73 -4.01
N LEU A 200 -12.44 -11.45 -3.66
CA LEU A 200 -13.50 -10.46 -3.59
C LEU A 200 -13.17 -9.26 -4.47
N SER A 201 -14.13 -8.87 -5.31
CA SER A 201 -14.07 -7.59 -6.02
C SER A 201 -14.66 -6.47 -5.16
N CYS A 202 -13.92 -5.37 -5.09
CA CYS A 202 -14.30 -4.09 -4.49
C CYS A 202 -14.51 -3.02 -5.58
N ASP A 203 -14.68 -3.43 -6.84
CA ASP A 203 -15.08 -2.52 -7.92
C ASP A 203 -16.58 -2.22 -7.83
N GLY A 204 -16.94 -1.22 -7.02
CA GLY A 204 -18.22 -0.54 -7.09
C GLY A 204 -18.30 0.44 -8.27
N GLU A 205 -19.50 0.92 -8.60
CA GLU A 205 -19.70 1.93 -9.65
C GLU A 205 -19.04 3.29 -9.31
N GLN A 206 -18.74 3.56 -8.04
CA GLN A 206 -18.32 4.88 -7.53
C GLN A 206 -16.82 4.98 -7.28
N ASP A 207 -16.14 5.92 -7.94
CA ASP A 207 -14.73 6.27 -7.69
C ASP A 207 -14.66 7.33 -6.57
N TYR A 208 -14.11 6.96 -5.41
CA TYR A 208 -14.05 7.86 -4.25
C TYR A 208 -13.06 9.02 -4.41
N ARG A 209 -12.13 8.95 -5.38
CA ARG A 209 -11.32 10.13 -5.76
C ARG A 209 -12.23 11.25 -6.28
N MET A 210 -13.28 10.91 -7.03
CA MET A 210 -14.22 11.87 -7.60
C MET A 210 -15.18 12.48 -6.58
N MET A 211 -15.26 11.94 -5.36
CA MET A 211 -16.14 12.46 -4.29
C MET A 211 -15.42 13.37 -3.29
N GLN A 212 -14.09 13.54 -3.39
CA GLN A 212 -13.37 14.66 -2.75
C GLN A 212 -13.62 16.01 -3.45
N LYS A 213 -14.76 16.19 -4.14
CA LYS A 213 -15.19 17.44 -4.79
C LYS A 213 -15.45 18.61 -3.82
N GLY A 214 -15.22 18.43 -2.52
CA GLY A 214 -15.21 19.49 -1.52
C GLY A 214 -13.80 19.94 -1.08
N ARG A 215 -12.73 19.37 -1.64
CA ARG A 215 -11.34 19.78 -1.41
C ARG A 215 -10.76 20.28 -2.73
N ASP A 216 -9.92 21.31 -2.67
CA ASP A 216 -9.35 21.96 -3.85
C ASP A 216 -8.78 20.93 -4.83
N ALA A 217 -9.05 21.11 -6.13
CA ALA A 217 -8.62 20.17 -7.17
C ALA A 217 -7.09 20.05 -7.15
N LEU A 218 -6.55 18.94 -6.64
CA LEU A 218 -5.10 18.79 -6.49
C LEU A 218 -4.40 18.52 -7.83
N PHE A 219 -5.12 18.05 -8.85
CA PHE A 219 -4.60 17.80 -10.19
C PHE A 219 -5.40 18.63 -11.19
N MET A 220 -4.72 19.50 -11.92
CA MET A 220 -5.35 20.53 -12.75
C MET A 220 -4.85 20.46 -14.19
N SER A 221 -5.73 20.78 -15.15
CA SER A 221 -5.37 20.89 -16.57
C SER A 221 -6.22 21.99 -17.20
N GLY A 222 -5.66 22.73 -18.16
CA GLY A 222 -6.33 23.85 -18.84
C GLY A 222 -5.79 25.22 -18.41
N ASP A 223 -6.32 26.26 -19.04
CA ASP A 223 -5.76 27.63 -18.99
C ASP A 223 -5.79 28.28 -17.60
N ASP A 224 -6.67 27.81 -16.70
CA ASP A 224 -6.82 28.33 -15.34
C ASP A 224 -6.01 27.56 -14.27
N ALA A 225 -5.37 26.45 -14.66
CA ALA A 225 -4.67 25.55 -13.73
C ALA A 225 -3.57 26.26 -12.94
N ALA A 226 -2.76 27.09 -13.61
CA ALA A 226 -1.70 27.84 -12.96
C ALA A 226 -2.23 28.85 -11.93
N GLN A 227 -3.36 29.50 -12.22
CA GLN A 227 -3.99 30.47 -11.32
C GLN A 227 -4.59 29.78 -10.09
N HIS A 228 -5.29 28.66 -10.30
CA HIS A 228 -5.84 27.85 -9.23
C HIS A 228 -4.76 27.28 -8.31
N MET A 229 -3.68 26.77 -8.89
CA MET A 229 -2.53 26.26 -8.16
C MET A 229 -1.86 27.37 -7.33
N ALA A 230 -1.71 28.57 -7.89
CA ALA A 230 -1.21 29.74 -7.16
C ALA A 230 -2.10 30.16 -6.00
N ALA A 231 -3.43 30.19 -6.20
CA ALA A 231 -4.39 30.51 -5.15
C ALA A 231 -4.38 29.47 -4.02
N LEU A 232 -4.25 28.18 -4.37
CA LEU A 232 -4.15 27.10 -3.38
C LEU A 232 -2.85 27.19 -2.57
N PHE A 233 -1.72 27.47 -3.24
CA PHE A 233 -0.44 27.68 -2.56
C PHE A 233 -0.53 28.83 -1.56
N GLN A 234 -1.02 30.00 -1.99
CA GLN A 234 -1.21 31.15 -1.09
C GLN A 234 -2.11 30.85 0.11
N ARG A 235 -3.18 30.08 -0.09
CA ARG A 235 -4.06 29.65 1.01
C ARG A 235 -3.35 28.73 2.00
N LEU A 236 -2.57 27.76 1.53
CA LEU A 236 -1.84 26.81 2.38
C LEU A 236 -0.69 27.46 3.13
N THR A 237 -0.09 28.50 2.56
CA THR A 237 1.02 29.22 3.17
C THR A 237 0.58 30.48 3.93
N GLU A 238 -0.73 30.76 4.00
CA GLU A 238 -1.28 32.01 4.56
C GLU A 238 -0.66 33.28 3.95
N GLY A 239 -0.29 33.21 2.66
CA GLY A 239 0.39 34.28 1.93
C GLY A 239 1.86 34.48 2.31
N GLN A 240 2.42 33.66 3.20
CA GLN A 240 3.85 33.67 3.51
C GLN A 240 4.61 32.98 2.37
N THR A 241 5.74 33.57 1.99
CA THR A 241 6.70 32.96 1.06
C THR A 241 8.07 33.15 1.68
N ASP A 242 8.78 32.05 1.86
CA ASP A 242 10.19 32.09 2.23
C ASP A 242 11.00 32.40 0.96
N PRO A 243 12.06 33.20 1.07
CA PRO A 243 12.98 33.47 -0.05
C PRO A 243 13.91 32.28 -0.33
N ALA A 244 13.49 31.06 0.03
CA ALA A 244 14.28 29.87 -0.29
C ALA A 244 14.09 29.58 -1.79
N ASP A 245 15.16 29.84 -2.53
CA ASP A 245 15.24 29.67 -3.99
C ASP A 245 15.65 28.25 -4.39
N ARG A 246 16.06 27.43 -3.42
CA ARG A 246 16.59 26.07 -3.63
C ARG A 246 16.43 25.14 -2.42
N VAL A 247 16.29 23.84 -2.70
CA VAL A 247 16.38 22.74 -1.72
C VAL A 247 17.72 22.05 -1.89
N GLU A 248 18.50 21.94 -0.81
CA GLU A 248 19.77 21.19 -0.82
C GLU A 248 19.49 19.69 -0.81
N VAL A 249 20.11 18.96 -1.73
CA VAL A 249 19.98 17.50 -1.88
C VAL A 249 21.37 16.88 -1.98
N GLY A 250 21.46 15.54 -1.91
CA GLY A 250 22.75 14.86 -1.76
C GLY A 250 23.78 15.20 -2.84
N HIS A 251 23.30 15.46 -4.06
CA HIS A 251 24.12 15.74 -5.23
C HIS A 251 24.09 17.21 -5.71
N GLY A 252 23.58 18.13 -4.89
CA GLY A 252 23.57 19.56 -5.23
C GLY A 252 22.35 20.28 -4.69
N HIS A 253 21.62 20.95 -5.57
CA HIS A 253 20.39 21.65 -5.19
C HIS A 253 19.34 21.57 -6.28
N ILE A 254 18.07 21.64 -5.87
CA ILE A 254 16.92 21.70 -6.76
C ILE A 254 16.31 23.09 -6.66
N SER A 255 16.19 23.80 -7.77
CA SER A 255 15.55 25.11 -7.82
C SER A 255 14.09 24.98 -7.43
N VAL A 256 13.64 25.83 -6.51
CA VAL A 256 12.22 25.93 -6.16
C VAL A 256 11.66 27.24 -6.67
N ARG A 257 10.39 27.21 -7.09
CA ARG A 257 9.65 28.40 -7.47
C ARG A 257 9.27 29.21 -6.24
N TRP A 258 8.74 28.52 -5.23
CA TRP A 258 8.43 29.06 -3.92
C TRP A 258 8.49 27.96 -2.89
N SER A 259 8.81 28.32 -1.65
CA SER A 259 8.57 27.46 -0.49
C SER A 259 8.12 28.31 0.67
N ALA A 260 7.35 27.72 1.58
CA ALA A 260 7.02 28.33 2.85
C ALA A 260 6.60 27.24 3.82
N ARG A 261 7.11 27.31 5.06
CA ARG A 261 6.84 26.29 6.07
C ARG A 261 7.22 24.90 5.52
N GLU A 262 6.29 23.96 5.54
CA GLU A 262 6.45 22.60 5.00
C GLU A 262 5.76 22.42 3.63
N VAL A 263 5.53 23.50 2.88
CA VAL A 263 5.01 23.47 1.50
C VAL A 263 6.09 23.93 0.53
N VAL A 264 6.29 23.20 -0.57
CA VAL A 264 7.27 23.53 -1.61
C VAL A 264 6.66 23.44 -2.99
N TRP A 265 7.09 24.31 -3.90
CA TRP A 265 6.68 24.34 -5.30
C TRP A 265 7.88 24.24 -6.22
N PHE A 266 7.89 23.19 -7.03
CA PHE A 266 8.86 22.96 -8.12
C PHE A 266 8.22 23.09 -9.50
N GLU A 267 9.03 23.46 -10.49
CA GLU A 267 8.71 23.22 -11.90
C GLU A 267 9.17 21.80 -12.28
N PHE A 268 8.40 21.10 -13.13
CA PHE A 268 8.70 19.72 -13.53
C PHE A 268 10.12 19.57 -14.09
N LYS A 269 10.57 20.53 -14.88
CA LYS A 269 11.92 20.53 -15.47
C LYS A 269 13.04 20.52 -14.40
N GLU A 270 12.83 21.17 -13.26
CA GLU A 270 13.84 21.27 -12.21
C GLU A 270 13.87 19.99 -11.37
N LEU A 271 12.69 19.42 -11.08
CA LEU A 271 12.55 18.27 -10.19
C LEU A 271 12.72 16.91 -10.90
N CYS A 272 12.31 16.81 -12.16
CA CYS A 272 12.37 15.58 -12.95
C CYS A 272 13.31 15.68 -14.17
N GLY A 273 13.77 16.87 -14.55
CA GLY A 273 14.73 17.05 -15.66
C GLY A 273 16.21 16.96 -15.24
N GLY A 274 16.52 17.10 -13.95
CA GLY A 274 17.89 16.98 -13.42
C GLY A 274 18.34 15.55 -13.16
N ASN A 275 19.60 15.37 -12.78
CA ASN A 275 20.17 14.08 -12.35
C ASN A 275 19.90 13.82 -10.86
N HIS A 276 18.62 13.70 -10.50
CA HIS A 276 18.19 13.41 -9.13
C HIS A 276 17.91 11.92 -8.96
N ASP A 277 18.11 11.42 -7.75
CA ASP A 277 17.86 10.02 -7.39
C ASP A 277 16.75 9.87 -6.33
N HIS A 278 16.50 8.63 -5.94
CA HIS A 278 15.47 8.28 -4.97
C HIS A 278 15.74 8.85 -3.56
N ALA A 279 17.01 9.06 -3.18
CA ALA A 279 17.36 9.65 -1.90
C ALA A 279 17.06 11.15 -1.86
N ASP A 280 17.23 11.83 -3.00
CA ASP A 280 16.87 13.24 -3.15
C ASP A 280 15.35 13.45 -2.99
N TYR A 281 14.52 12.60 -3.60
CA TYR A 281 13.06 12.66 -3.42
C TYR A 281 12.64 12.31 -1.99
N LEU A 282 13.31 11.35 -1.35
CA LEU A 282 13.04 11.01 0.05
C LEU A 282 13.41 12.16 0.99
N HIS A 283 14.47 12.92 0.67
CA HIS A 283 14.80 14.14 1.38
C HIS A 283 13.64 15.15 1.30
N ILE A 284 13.12 15.42 0.09
CA ILE A 284 11.97 16.32 -0.09
C ILE A 284 10.77 15.84 0.73
N ALA A 285 10.44 14.55 0.64
CA ALA A 285 9.27 14.00 1.31
C ALA A 285 9.34 14.07 2.85
N ARG A 286 10.55 14.10 3.42
CA ARG A 286 10.77 14.26 4.86
C ARG A 286 10.65 15.69 5.36
N HIS A 287 10.87 16.68 4.49
CA HIS A 287 10.88 18.10 4.86
C HIS A 287 9.57 18.81 4.48
N TYR A 288 8.82 18.27 3.52
CA TYR A 288 7.61 18.89 3.01
C TYR A 288 6.42 17.95 3.06
N HIS A 289 5.38 18.34 3.79
CA HIS A 289 4.11 17.60 3.84
C HIS A 289 3.24 17.82 2.59
N THR A 290 3.50 18.87 1.80
CA THR A 290 2.82 19.16 0.54
C THR A 290 3.82 19.64 -0.52
N VAL A 291 3.78 19.02 -1.69
CA VAL A 291 4.61 19.34 -2.85
C VAL A 291 3.71 19.82 -3.99
N PHE A 292 4.07 20.96 -4.57
CA PHE A 292 3.48 21.53 -5.78
C PHE A 292 4.42 21.26 -6.95
N LEU A 293 3.89 20.76 -8.06
CA LEU A 293 4.66 20.44 -9.26
C LEU A 293 3.98 21.02 -10.49
N SER A 294 4.56 22.07 -11.07
CA SER A 294 3.98 22.72 -12.24
C SER A 294 4.59 22.29 -13.57
N ASP A 295 3.84 22.50 -14.63
CA ASP A 295 4.26 22.39 -16.03
C ASP A 295 4.68 20.97 -16.40
N ILE A 296 3.92 19.96 -15.94
CA ILE A 296 4.17 18.55 -16.27
C ILE A 296 3.86 18.33 -17.76
N PRO A 297 4.87 18.07 -18.60
CA PRO A 297 4.65 17.96 -20.03
C PRO A 297 3.91 16.66 -20.38
N LYS A 298 3.26 16.65 -21.55
CA LYS A 298 2.85 15.40 -22.19
C LYS A 298 4.09 14.64 -22.66
N MET A 299 4.58 13.75 -21.80
CA MET A 299 5.80 12.97 -22.03
C MET A 299 5.66 12.02 -23.22
N THR A 300 6.70 11.96 -24.06
CA THR A 300 6.85 10.97 -25.15
C THR A 300 7.99 9.99 -24.80
N ARG A 301 8.33 9.09 -25.73
CA ARG A 301 9.49 8.20 -25.56
C ARG A 301 10.82 8.94 -25.37
N ASP A 302 10.90 10.18 -25.82
CA ASP A 302 12.11 11.00 -25.69
C ASP A 302 12.32 11.52 -24.26
N ASN A 303 11.30 11.44 -23.40
CA ASN A 303 11.35 11.83 -21.99
C ASN A 303 11.48 10.64 -21.05
N ALA A 304 12.12 9.54 -21.49
CA ALA A 304 12.17 8.30 -20.72
C ALA A 304 12.81 8.47 -19.34
N ASP A 305 13.87 9.28 -19.24
CA ASP A 305 14.58 9.53 -17.99
C ASP A 305 13.75 10.39 -17.03
N GLU A 306 13.09 11.43 -17.53
CA GLU A 306 12.18 12.29 -16.76
C GLU A 306 10.93 11.54 -16.32
N ALA A 307 10.38 10.68 -17.16
CA ALA A 307 9.25 9.82 -16.83
C ALA A 307 9.61 8.86 -15.69
N LYS A 308 10.80 8.24 -15.76
CA LYS A 308 11.30 7.36 -14.71
C LYS A 308 11.49 8.09 -13.38
N ARG A 309 12.08 9.28 -13.41
CA ARG A 309 12.24 10.14 -12.23
C ARG A 309 10.90 10.62 -11.67
N PHE A 310 9.94 10.92 -12.54
CA PHE A 310 8.59 11.24 -12.11
C PHE A 310 7.92 10.06 -11.42
N THR A 311 8.07 8.83 -11.94
CA THR A 311 7.61 7.62 -11.24
C THR A 311 8.22 7.51 -9.84
N TRP A 312 9.54 7.65 -9.71
CA TRP A 312 10.21 7.64 -8.40
C TRP A 312 9.68 8.70 -7.44
N LEU A 313 9.48 9.93 -7.94
CA LEU A 313 8.89 11.01 -7.14
C LEU A 313 7.50 10.60 -6.63
N ILE A 314 6.62 10.11 -7.50
CA ILE A 314 5.26 9.69 -7.12
C ILE A 314 5.31 8.59 -6.05
N ASP A 315 6.13 7.57 -6.25
CA ASP A 315 6.28 6.45 -5.30
C ASP A 315 6.72 6.97 -3.92
N VAL A 316 7.75 7.81 -3.89
CA VAL A 316 8.29 8.36 -2.64
C VAL A 316 7.29 9.26 -1.92
N LEU A 317 6.61 10.17 -2.65
CA LEU A 317 5.61 11.05 -2.02
C LEU A 317 4.45 10.24 -1.46
N TYR A 318 4.01 9.20 -2.18
CA TYR A 318 2.94 8.32 -1.75
C TYR A 318 3.30 7.55 -0.48
N ASP A 319 4.46 6.89 -0.47
CA ASP A 319 4.96 6.10 0.67
C ASP A 319 5.15 6.93 1.94
N ASN A 320 5.43 8.23 1.80
CA ASN A 320 5.62 9.16 2.91
C ASN A 320 4.38 10.02 3.21
N HIS A 321 3.23 9.72 2.60
CA HIS A 321 1.96 10.43 2.80
C HIS A 321 2.03 11.95 2.50
N VAL A 322 2.88 12.34 1.55
CA VAL A 322 3.03 13.72 1.11
C VAL A 322 1.99 14.04 0.05
N LYS A 323 1.29 15.18 0.21
CA LYS A 323 0.28 15.61 -0.75
C LYS A 323 0.96 16.19 -1.99
N LEU A 324 0.57 15.72 -3.16
CA LEU A 324 0.98 16.31 -4.43
C LEU A 324 -0.14 17.20 -4.99
N VAL A 325 0.20 18.44 -5.32
CA VAL A 325 -0.60 19.34 -6.16
C VAL A 325 0.13 19.49 -7.48
N ALA A 326 -0.54 19.24 -8.60
CA ALA A 326 0.11 19.22 -9.91
C ALA A 326 -0.75 19.82 -11.01
N ASN A 327 -0.11 20.46 -12.00
CA ASN A 327 -0.75 20.78 -13.28
C ASN A 327 0.00 20.19 -14.48
N PHE A 328 -0.77 19.96 -15.55
CA PHE A 328 -0.34 19.35 -16.81
C PHE A 328 -0.51 20.31 -17.98
#